data_AF-A0AAX1QMF5-F1
#
_entry.id   AF-A0AAX1QMF5-F1
#
_cell.length_a   1.000
_cell.length_b   1.000
_cell.length_c   1.000
_cell.angle_alpha   90.00
_cell.angle_beta   90.00
_cell.angle_gamma   90.00
#
_symmetry.space_group_name_H-M   'P 1'
#
loop_
_entity.id
_entity.type
_entity.pdbx_description
1 polymer ?
#
loop_
_entity_poly.entity_id
_entity_poly.type
_entity_poly.pdbx_seq_one_letter_code
_entity_poly.pdbx_strand_id
1 'polypeptide(L)'
;MKILLLGEFSALHKNLKEGLVELGHDVTIAASGDGFKRIPADISFESNLSGILGKVQRRILPLLSLSEMRDFDVVQLINPFAFNCKLFPTRFFYQKIKNNNKKLFMLAAGDDAFFWRHGRVRLAYGPFDDFLKYDHQEESFYMNTDEAYRFNSE
;
A
#
# COMPACT_ATOMS: atom_id res chain seq x y z
N MET A 1 6.85 5.00 -21.07
CA MET A 1 7.56 5.08 -19.77
C MET A 1 7.41 3.77 -19.04
N LYS A 2 8.36 3.41 -18.19
CA LYS A 2 8.27 2.28 -17.25
C LYS A 2 7.67 2.74 -15.93
N ILE A 3 6.55 2.16 -15.53
CA ILE A 3 5.76 2.57 -14.35
C ILE A 3 5.60 1.38 -13.40
N LEU A 4 5.96 1.58 -12.13
CA LEU A 4 5.71 0.62 -11.06
C LEU A 4 4.53 1.09 -10.21
N LEU A 5 3.49 0.27 -10.12
CA LEU A 5 2.36 0.46 -9.24
C LEU A 5 2.52 -0.48 -8.04
N LEU A 6 2.82 0.08 -6.86
CA LEU A 6 3.19 -0.69 -5.68
C LEU A 6 2.03 -0.74 -4.68
N GLY A 7 1.52 -1.96 -4.45
CA GLY A 7 0.30 -2.25 -3.71
C GLY A 7 -0.93 -2.38 -4.61
N GLU A 8 -2.05 -2.83 -4.05
CA GLU A 8 -3.32 -2.97 -4.76
C GLU A 8 -4.47 -2.91 -3.75
N PHE A 9 -5.48 -2.08 -4.04
CA PHE A 9 -6.73 -1.97 -3.30
C PHE A 9 -7.91 -1.94 -4.28
N SER A 10 -8.79 -2.94 -4.21
CA SER A 10 -10.06 -3.00 -4.95
C SER A 10 -9.93 -2.74 -6.46
N ALA A 11 -8.84 -3.25 -7.05
CA ALA A 11 -8.50 -3.17 -8.48
C ALA A 11 -8.15 -1.75 -8.97
N LEU A 12 -7.82 -0.84 -8.04
CA LEU A 12 -7.41 0.52 -8.38
C LEU A 12 -6.16 0.51 -9.26
N HIS A 13 -5.09 -0.16 -8.84
CA HIS A 13 -3.85 -0.21 -9.62
C HIS A 13 -3.99 -1.10 -10.85
N LYS A 14 -4.76 -2.18 -10.80
CA LYS A 14 -5.14 -3.00 -11.95
C LYS A 14 -5.80 -2.17 -13.04
N ASN A 15 -6.83 -1.38 -12.71
CA ASN A 15 -7.55 -0.57 -13.70
C ASN A 15 -6.68 0.59 -14.20
N LEU A 16 -5.86 1.18 -13.33
CA LEU A 16 -4.90 2.21 -13.73
C LEU A 16 -3.85 1.64 -14.72
N LYS A 17 -3.36 0.43 -14.46
CA LYS A 17 -2.45 -0.28 -15.36
C LYS A 17 -3.07 -0.45 -16.75
N GLU A 18 -4.32 -0.90 -16.84
CA GLU A 18 -4.99 -1.09 -18.12
C GLU A 18 -5.03 0.20 -18.96
N GLY A 19 -5.45 1.32 -18.36
CA GLY A 19 -5.47 2.60 -19.06
C GLY A 19 -4.08 3.10 -19.44
N LEU A 20 -3.07 2.95 -18.58
CA LEU A 20 -1.70 3.35 -18.89
C LEU A 20 -1.06 2.49 -20.00
N VAL A 21 -1.37 1.19 -20.04
CA VAL A 21 -0.93 0.29 -21.12
C VAL A 21 -1.58 0.68 -22.45
N GLU A 22 -2.87 1.01 -22.45
CA GLU A 22 -3.58 1.52 -23.63
C GLU A 22 -2.94 2.81 -24.18
N LEU A 23 -2.41 3.65 -23.30
CA LEU A 23 -1.65 4.86 -23.65
C LEU A 23 -0.19 4.59 -24.06
N GLY A 24 0.24 3.33 -24.15
CA GLY A 24 1.59 2.95 -24.61
C GLY A 24 2.68 2.99 -23.54
N HIS A 25 2.32 2.93 -22.26
CA HIS A 25 3.28 2.79 -21.16
C HIS A 25 3.54 1.31 -20.81
N ASP A 26 4.74 1.03 -20.31
CA ASP A 26 5.11 -0.27 -19.74
C ASP A 26 4.84 -0.21 -18.23
N VAL A 27 3.94 -1.07 -17.74
CA VAL A 27 3.40 -0.95 -16.38
C VAL A 27 3.48 -2.28 -15.65
N THR A 28 4.10 -2.26 -14.48
CA THR A 28 4.25 -3.41 -13.58
C THR A 28 3.50 -3.15 -12.28
N ILE A 29 2.69 -4.11 -11.84
CA ILE A 29 2.07 -4.12 -10.51
C ILE A 29 2.88 -5.03 -9.60
N ALA A 30 3.26 -4.54 -8.43
CA ALA A 30 3.87 -5.31 -7.37
C ALA A 30 2.98 -5.28 -6.12
N ALA A 31 2.36 -6.41 -5.76
CA ALA A 31 1.36 -6.45 -4.69
C ALA A 31 1.12 -7.85 -4.10
N SER A 32 0.40 -7.88 -2.97
CA SER A 32 -0.12 -9.11 -2.32
C SER A 32 -1.51 -9.54 -2.84
N GLY A 33 -2.00 -8.97 -3.94
CA GLY A 33 -3.27 -9.35 -4.57
C GLY A 33 -4.55 -9.05 -3.78
N ASP A 34 -4.51 -8.08 -2.86
CA ASP A 34 -5.69 -7.58 -2.11
C ASP A 34 -6.45 -8.69 -1.33
N GLY A 35 -5.69 -9.58 -0.69
CA GLY A 35 -6.21 -10.59 0.22
C GLY A 35 -7.12 -11.62 -0.48
N PHE A 36 -8.39 -11.66 -0.08
CA PHE A 36 -9.33 -12.66 -0.62
C PHE A 36 -9.67 -12.42 -2.10
N LYS A 37 -9.50 -11.20 -2.61
CA LYS A 37 -9.86 -10.84 -3.99
C LYS A 37 -8.87 -11.40 -5.00
N ARG A 38 -7.64 -11.73 -4.58
CA ARG A 38 -6.59 -12.33 -5.41
C ARG A 38 -6.40 -11.59 -6.73
N ILE A 39 -6.40 -10.26 -6.67
CA ILE A 39 -6.16 -9.41 -7.84
C ILE A 39 -4.76 -9.71 -8.36
N PRO A 40 -4.59 -9.97 -9.66
CA PRO A 40 -3.29 -10.35 -10.21
C PRO A 40 -2.27 -9.22 -10.08
N ALA A 41 -1.03 -9.60 -9.78
CA ALA A 41 0.14 -8.73 -9.76
C ALA A 41 1.25 -9.39 -10.59
N ASP A 42 2.06 -8.58 -11.27
CA ASP A 42 3.20 -9.07 -12.06
C ASP A 42 4.33 -9.53 -11.13
N ILE A 43 4.57 -8.77 -10.05
CA ILE A 43 5.46 -9.14 -8.95
C ILE A 43 4.58 -9.44 -7.73
N SER A 44 4.42 -10.72 -7.42
CA SER A 44 3.55 -11.16 -6.32
C SER A 44 4.30 -11.24 -4.99
N PHE A 45 3.73 -10.64 -3.95
CA PHE A 45 4.18 -10.80 -2.57
C PHE A 45 3.39 -11.87 -1.80
N GLU A 46 2.54 -12.62 -2.50
CA GLU A 46 1.76 -13.70 -1.90
C GLU A 46 2.62 -14.93 -1.60
N SER A 47 2.27 -15.64 -0.54
CA SER A 47 2.89 -16.92 -0.18
C SER A 47 1.90 -18.06 -0.40
N ASN A 48 2.41 -19.15 -1.00
CA ASN A 48 1.71 -20.43 -1.13
C ASN A 48 1.74 -21.26 0.17
N LEU A 49 2.48 -20.82 1.19
CA LEU A 49 2.55 -21.48 2.49
C LEU A 49 1.41 -21.02 3.38
N SER A 50 0.94 -21.91 4.26
CA SER A 50 -0.09 -21.62 5.25
C SER A 50 0.50 -21.25 6.62
N GLY A 51 -0.35 -20.70 7.50
CA GLY A 51 0.02 -20.43 8.90
C GLY A 51 1.11 -19.37 9.07
N ILE A 52 1.96 -19.56 10.08
CA ILE A 52 3.02 -18.60 10.47
C ILE A 52 4.07 -18.47 9.36
N LEU A 53 4.46 -19.57 8.73
CA LEU A 53 5.44 -19.58 7.65
C LEU A 53 4.97 -18.71 6.47
N GLY A 54 3.70 -18.83 6.08
CA GLY A 54 3.11 -17.99 5.05
C GLY A 54 3.12 -16.50 5.42
N LYS A 55 2.79 -16.17 6.68
CA LYS A 55 2.84 -14.79 7.19
C LYS A 55 4.27 -14.22 7.15
N VAL A 56 5.27 -15.00 7.54
CA VAL A 56 6.68 -14.58 7.51
C VAL A 56 7.14 -14.40 6.07
N GLN A 57 6.84 -15.34 5.19
CA GLN A 57 7.24 -15.26 3.79
C GLN A 57 6.66 -14.02 3.10
N ARG A 58 5.37 -13.71 3.29
CA ARG A 58 4.73 -12.50 2.74
C ARG A 58 5.42 -11.20 3.19
N ARG A 59 6.05 -11.18 4.37
CA ARG A 59 6.82 -10.03 4.86
C ARG A 59 8.21 -9.92 4.23
N ILE A 60 8.80 -11.05 3.86
CA ILE A 60 10.16 -11.11 3.31
C ILE A 60 10.15 -10.92 1.79
N LEU A 61 9.13 -11.42 1.08
CA LEU A 61 9.02 -11.35 -0.38
C LEU A 61 9.19 -9.94 -0.96
N PRO A 62 8.57 -8.86 -0.41
CA PRO A 62 8.80 -7.51 -0.91
C PRO A 62 10.29 -7.11 -0.88
N LEU A 63 11.03 -7.53 0.14
CA LEU A 63 12.47 -7.24 0.26
C LEU A 63 13.29 -8.04 -0.75
N LEU A 64 12.92 -9.30 -0.99
CA LEU A 64 13.60 -10.16 -1.96
C LEU A 64 13.39 -9.68 -3.40
N SER A 65 12.22 -9.14 -3.70
CA SER A 65 11.87 -8.60 -5.02
C SER A 65 12.37 -7.17 -5.27
N LEU A 66 13.17 -6.58 -4.37
CA LEU A 66 13.72 -5.22 -4.57
C LEU A 66 14.57 -5.09 -5.85
N SER A 67 15.20 -6.16 -6.31
CA SER A 67 15.97 -6.19 -7.56
C SER A 67 15.11 -6.11 -8.82
N GLU A 68 13.82 -6.46 -8.71
CA GLU A 68 12.81 -6.40 -9.77
C GLU A 68 12.09 -5.04 -9.79
N MET A 69 12.15 -4.29 -8.69
CA MET A 69 11.48 -2.99 -8.48
C MET A 69 12.41 -1.78 -8.66
N ARG A 70 13.29 -1.83 -9.68
CA ARG A 70 14.27 -0.78 -9.99
C ARG A 70 14.19 -0.31 -11.43
N ASP A 71 14.80 0.84 -11.70
CA ASP A 71 14.94 1.44 -13.04
C ASP A 71 13.60 1.84 -13.69
N PHE A 72 12.58 2.14 -12.88
CA PHE A 72 11.30 2.71 -13.32
C PHE A 72 11.38 4.24 -13.45
N ASP A 73 10.67 4.78 -14.45
CA ASP A 73 10.51 6.22 -14.63
C ASP A 73 9.62 6.82 -13.54
N VAL A 74 8.59 6.07 -13.14
CA VAL A 74 7.60 6.46 -12.13
C VAL A 74 7.29 5.28 -11.24
N VAL A 75 7.28 5.50 -9.94
CA VAL A 75 6.70 4.59 -8.95
C VAL A 75 5.51 5.29 -8.29
N GLN A 76 4.40 4.60 -8.15
CA GLN A 76 3.24 5.06 -7.41
C GLN A 76 2.90 4.08 -6.28
N LEU A 77 2.91 4.57 -5.04
CA LEU A 77 2.50 3.81 -3.86
C LEU A 77 0.99 3.96 -3.67
N ILE A 78 0.31 2.86 -3.34
CA ILE A 78 -1.16 2.87 -3.18
C ILE A 78 -1.62 3.67 -1.95
N ASN A 79 -0.87 3.59 -0.85
CA ASN A 79 -1.19 4.17 0.46
C ASN A 79 0.08 4.19 1.34
N PRO A 80 0.25 5.18 2.24
CA PRO A 80 1.37 5.21 3.18
C PRO A 80 1.51 3.92 4.01
N PHE A 81 0.40 3.30 4.39
CA PHE A 81 0.33 2.08 5.19
C PHE A 81 0.47 0.78 4.40
N ALA A 82 0.76 0.82 3.09
CA ALA A 82 0.91 -0.36 2.25
C ALA A 82 1.92 -1.41 2.79
N PHE A 83 2.93 -0.95 3.54
CA PHE A 83 3.91 -1.81 4.22
C PHE A 83 4.03 -1.52 5.73
N ASN A 84 2.94 -1.13 6.38
CA ASN A 84 2.91 -0.99 7.84
C ASN A 84 2.80 -2.35 8.53
N CYS A 85 3.95 -3.02 8.70
CA CYS A 85 4.01 -4.29 9.40
C CYS A 85 5.10 -4.26 10.47
N LYS A 86 4.77 -4.74 11.66
CA LYS A 86 5.74 -4.84 12.77
C LYS A 86 6.95 -5.68 12.33
N LEU A 87 8.16 -5.14 12.55
CA LEU A 87 9.46 -5.71 12.16
C LEU A 87 9.79 -5.66 10.66
N PHE A 88 8.94 -5.08 9.81
CA PHE A 88 9.34 -4.79 8.43
C PHE A 88 10.23 -3.54 8.41
N PRO A 89 11.37 -3.54 7.70
CA PRO A 89 12.27 -2.39 7.65
C PRO A 89 11.73 -1.33 6.67
N THR A 90 10.55 -0.76 6.97
CA THR A 90 9.77 0.11 6.06
C THR A 90 10.60 1.27 5.52
N ARG A 91 11.34 1.97 6.39
CA ARG A 91 12.19 3.10 5.99
C ARG A 91 13.27 2.69 5.00
N PHE A 92 13.93 1.56 5.23
CA PHE A 92 14.93 1.01 4.30
C PHE A 92 14.28 0.64 2.97
N PHE A 93 13.13 -0.04 3.02
CA PHE A 93 12.40 -0.46 1.83
C PHE A 93 12.01 0.74 0.96
N TYR A 94 11.31 1.73 1.52
CA TYR A 94 10.93 2.93 0.77
C TYR A 94 12.14 3.74 0.31
N GLN A 95 13.23 3.82 1.10
CA GLN A 95 14.45 4.48 0.66
C GLN A 95 15.07 3.77 -0.54
N LYS A 96 15.08 2.43 -0.58
CA LYS A 96 15.54 1.66 -1.74
C LYS A 96 14.66 1.90 -2.96
N ILE A 97 13.33 1.85 -2.80
CA ILE A 97 12.38 2.16 -3.88
C ILE A 97 12.62 3.58 -4.42
N LYS A 98 12.77 4.57 -3.53
CA LYS A 98 13.03 5.96 -3.92
C LYS A 98 14.37 6.14 -4.64
N ASN A 99 15.44 5.51 -4.16
CA ASN A 99 16.78 5.71 -4.70
C ASN A 99 17.03 4.95 -6.00
N ASN A 100 16.32 3.83 -6.22
CA ASN A 100 16.50 2.99 -7.40
C ASN A 100 15.59 3.38 -8.58
N ASN A 101 14.77 4.43 -8.44
CA ASN A 101 13.78 4.84 -9.44
C ASN A 101 13.77 6.37 -9.60
N LYS A 102 13.26 6.88 -10.73
CA LYS A 102 13.40 8.31 -11.06
C LYS A 102 12.45 9.22 -10.28
N LYS A 103 11.18 8.82 -10.14
CA LYS A 103 10.13 9.59 -9.45
C LYS A 103 9.28 8.66 -8.61
N LEU A 104 8.88 9.14 -7.43
CA LEU A 104 8.01 8.44 -6.50
C LEU A 104 6.82 9.33 -6.16
N PHE A 105 5.62 8.79 -6.29
CA PHE A 105 4.35 9.43 -5.92
C PHE A 105 3.60 8.55 -4.93
N MET A 106 2.84 9.18 -4.04
CA MET A 106 2.02 8.52 -3.03
C MET A 106 0.56 8.80 -3.34
N LEU A 107 -0.26 7.76 -3.44
CA LEU A 107 -1.70 7.84 -3.32
C LEU A 107 -2.10 7.70 -1.85
N ALA A 108 -3.24 8.26 -1.49
CA ALA A 108 -3.90 8.05 -0.21
C ALA A 108 -5.20 7.28 -0.45
N ALA A 109 -5.11 6.10 -1.09
CA ALA A 109 -6.28 5.29 -1.39
C ALA A 109 -6.73 4.52 -0.15
N GLY A 110 -8.03 4.53 0.14
CA GLY A 110 -8.58 3.95 1.38
C GLY A 110 -8.51 4.95 2.52
N ASP A 111 -8.24 4.46 3.73
CA ASP A 111 -8.03 5.30 4.91
C ASP A 111 -6.55 5.37 5.29
N ASP A 112 -6.22 6.40 6.07
CA ASP A 112 -4.93 6.58 6.69
C ASP A 112 -5.08 7.44 7.96
N ALA A 113 -4.03 7.52 8.76
CA ALA A 113 -4.03 8.29 10.00
C ALA A 113 -4.25 9.79 9.77
N PHE A 114 -3.85 10.33 8.61
CA PHE A 114 -4.11 11.73 8.29
C PHE A 114 -5.60 11.97 8.06
N PHE A 115 -6.26 11.11 7.29
CA PHE A 115 -7.69 11.12 7.04
C PHE A 115 -8.49 10.94 8.34
N TRP A 116 -8.08 10.02 9.20
CA TRP A 116 -8.69 9.84 10.53
C TRP A 116 -8.61 11.08 11.41
N ARG A 117 -7.44 11.74 11.46
CA ARG A 117 -7.21 12.91 12.31
C ARG A 117 -7.90 14.17 11.79
N HIS A 118 -7.77 14.44 10.49
CA HIS A 118 -8.23 15.70 9.91
C HIS A 118 -9.60 15.58 9.26
N GLY A 119 -9.90 14.46 8.61
CA GLY A 119 -11.17 14.22 7.94
C GLY A 119 -12.33 14.24 8.93
N ARG A 120 -12.18 13.59 10.08
CA ARG A 120 -13.22 13.54 11.13
C ARG A 120 -13.62 14.91 11.67
N VAL A 121 -12.70 15.88 11.68
CA VAL A 121 -12.94 17.24 12.19
C VAL A 121 -13.40 18.20 11.09
N ARG A 122 -12.92 18.02 9.86
CA ARG A 122 -13.13 18.98 8.76
C ARG A 122 -14.29 18.62 7.84
N LEU A 123 -14.61 17.34 7.71
CA LEU A 123 -15.70 16.91 6.85
C LEU A 123 -17.03 17.06 7.61
N ALA A 124 -18.06 17.51 6.91
CA ALA A 124 -19.40 17.67 7.48
C ALA A 124 -19.99 16.33 7.98
N TYR A 125 -19.57 15.23 7.37
CA TYR A 125 -19.87 13.87 7.77
C TYR A 125 -18.70 12.95 7.38
N GLY A 126 -18.60 11.79 8.01
CA GLY A 126 -17.61 10.79 7.65
C GLY A 126 -17.93 9.45 8.29
N PRO A 127 -17.30 8.36 7.82
CA PRO A 127 -17.63 7.00 8.25
C PRO A 127 -17.10 6.68 9.66
N PHE A 128 -16.49 7.64 10.36
CA PHE A 128 -15.62 7.34 11.48
C PHE A 128 -16.35 6.80 12.71
N ASP A 129 -17.44 7.44 13.13
CA ASP A 129 -18.20 7.01 14.32
C ASP A 129 -19.04 5.77 14.04
N ASP A 130 -19.62 5.67 12.83
CA ASP A 130 -20.33 4.49 12.39
C ASP A 130 -19.40 3.28 12.28
N PHE A 131 -18.19 3.47 11.73
CA PHE A 131 -17.16 2.43 11.70
C PHE A 131 -16.79 1.97 13.12
N LEU A 132 -16.52 2.89 14.06
CA LEU A 132 -16.19 2.52 15.43
C LEU A 132 -17.33 1.73 16.10
N LYS A 133 -18.58 2.16 15.89
CA LYS A 133 -19.75 1.56 16.53
C LYS A 133 -20.18 0.23 15.91
N TYR A 134 -20.23 0.15 14.59
CA TYR A 134 -20.87 -0.96 13.87
C TYR A 134 -19.86 -1.96 13.32
N ASP A 135 -18.72 -1.49 12.78
CA ASP A 135 -17.75 -2.33 12.09
C ASP A 135 -16.59 -2.78 13.00
N HIS A 136 -15.92 -1.83 13.67
CA HIS A 136 -14.77 -2.09 14.53
C HIS A 136 -15.18 -2.54 15.95
N GLN A 137 -16.31 -2.03 16.44
CA GLN A 137 -16.87 -2.33 17.76
C GLN A 137 -15.93 -1.98 18.93
N GLU A 138 -15.16 -0.91 18.76
CA GLU A 138 -14.26 -0.35 19.78
C GLU A 138 -14.43 1.17 19.86
N GLU A 139 -14.05 1.77 20.98
CA GLU A 139 -14.12 3.22 21.19
C GLU A 139 -13.04 4.00 20.42
N SER A 140 -11.99 3.30 19.96
CA SER A 140 -10.86 3.91 19.26
C SER A 140 -10.37 3.00 18.15
N PHE A 141 -9.62 3.57 17.21
CA PHE A 141 -8.99 2.82 16.13
C PHE A 141 -7.53 3.25 16.02
N TYR A 142 -6.64 2.31 15.66
CA TYR A 142 -5.20 2.55 15.67
C TYR A 142 -4.76 3.72 14.76
N MET A 143 -5.48 3.97 13.65
CA MET A 143 -5.19 5.11 12.77
C MET A 143 -5.40 6.47 13.45
N ASN A 144 -6.11 6.53 14.58
CA ASN A 144 -6.27 7.75 15.36
C ASN A 144 -5.06 8.07 16.28
N THR A 145 -4.11 7.14 16.42
CA THR A 145 -2.96 7.30 17.33
C THR A 145 -1.88 8.23 16.79
N ASP A 146 -1.09 8.84 17.67
CA ASP A 146 0.08 9.65 17.28
C ASP A 146 1.19 8.81 16.64
N GLU A 147 1.27 7.52 16.96
CA GLU A 147 2.21 6.61 16.29
C GLU A 147 1.84 6.43 14.82
N ALA A 148 0.57 6.12 14.52
CA ALA A 148 0.10 5.99 13.15
C ALA A 148 0.24 7.32 12.38
N TYR A 149 -0.05 8.45 13.01
CA TYR A 149 0.14 9.76 12.38
C TYR A 149 1.60 10.07 12.05
N ARG A 150 2.53 9.75 12.96
CA ARG A 150 3.97 9.91 12.70
C ARG A 150 4.43 9.03 11.54
N PHE A 151 4.00 7.77 11.49
CA PHE A 151 4.30 6.88 10.37
C PHE A 151 3.82 7.46 9.02
N ASN A 152 2.67 8.12 8.99
CA ASN A 152 2.16 8.79 7.78
C ASN A 152 3.01 9.98 7.31
N SER A 153 3.78 10.59 8.22
CA SER A 153 4.57 11.80 7.96
C SER A 153 6.05 11.53 7.63
N GLU A 154 6.50 10.29 7.77
CA GLU A 154 7.87 9.84 7.47
C GLU A 154 8.02 9.35 6.02
#